data_AF-X1S1Y1-F1
#
_entry.id   AF-X1S1Y1-F1
#
_cell.length_a   1.000
_cell.length_b   1.000
_cell.length_c   1.000
_cell.angle_alpha   90.00
_cell.angle_beta   90.00
_cell.angle_gamma   90.00
#
_symmetry.space_group_name_H-M   'P 1'
#
loop_
_entity.id
_entity.type
_entity.pdbx_description
1 polymer ?
#
loop_
_entity_poly.entity_id
_entity_poly.type
_entity_poly.pdbx_seq_one_letter_code
_entity_poly.pdbx_strand_id
1 'polypeptide(L)'
;MPEQKFIIKKDTWNFREGISVFGNSLMIYIVIRMLITLLLTIQLESSDPIDINVTTILLSQIPDVLFGLYPLWYIYSKKHNFQKLRLNFKVKPFLIALLTGVIGSIGLVIIDNFSSLLIQFMYDSGIDFFNIFSYLDNQSIVIQNADLIWVILLMAILSLSAISTELVFRGVLHNTLKERFDNNLLGRSSVIFIIALMYSVLFLLFTLPIGIYFFLVNFMVFIFLGILYEVNKNILRANSGL
;
A
#
# COMPACT_ATOMS: atom_id res chain seq x y z
N MET A 1 37.01 19.73 -13.33
CA MET A 1 36.29 20.00 -12.06
C MET A 1 35.05 19.10 -11.99
N PRO A 2 35.03 18.04 -11.15
CA PRO A 2 33.96 17.02 -11.18
C PRO A 2 32.92 17.11 -10.05
N GLU A 3 32.74 18.26 -9.38
CA GLU A 3 31.87 18.36 -8.19
C GLU A 3 30.39 18.72 -8.47
N GLN A 4 30.01 19.00 -9.72
CA GLN A 4 28.63 19.43 -10.04
C GLN A 4 27.62 18.28 -10.28
N LYS A 5 27.99 17.01 -10.14
CA LYS A 5 27.14 15.87 -10.57
C LYS A 5 26.09 15.34 -9.57
N PHE A 6 25.95 15.93 -8.39
CA PHE A 6 24.92 15.53 -7.42
C PHE A 6 24.12 16.70 -6.85
N ILE A 7 23.65 17.60 -7.70
CA ILE A 7 22.61 18.54 -7.29
C ILE A 7 21.32 17.74 -7.15
N ILE A 8 20.90 17.49 -5.91
CA ILE A 8 19.65 16.81 -5.59
C ILE A 8 18.50 17.69 -6.11
N LYS A 9 17.70 17.14 -7.04
CA LYS A 9 16.55 17.84 -7.60
C LYS A 9 15.46 17.97 -6.53
N LYS A 10 14.93 19.19 -6.36
CA LYS A 10 13.94 19.46 -5.32
C LYS A 10 12.52 18.99 -5.67
N ASP A 11 12.24 18.83 -6.96
CA ASP A 11 10.89 18.53 -7.45
C ASP A 11 10.74 17.09 -7.99
N THR A 12 11.84 16.38 -8.25
CA THR A 12 11.81 15.02 -8.83
C THR A 12 12.78 14.08 -8.11
N TRP A 13 12.58 12.77 -8.24
CA TRP A 13 13.33 11.73 -7.53
C TRP A 13 14.47 11.22 -8.38
N ASN A 14 15.71 11.53 -8.01
CA ASN A 14 16.84 10.81 -8.59
C ASN A 14 16.71 9.31 -8.24
N PHE A 15 16.94 8.42 -9.20
CA PHE A 15 16.88 6.97 -9.02
C PHE A 15 17.56 6.47 -7.72
N ARG A 16 18.79 6.93 -7.44
CA ARG A 16 19.53 6.53 -6.24
C ARG A 16 18.90 7.06 -4.95
N GLU A 17 18.37 8.28 -5.00
CA GLU A 17 17.70 8.92 -3.87
C GLU A 17 16.38 8.22 -3.54
N GLY A 18 15.53 8.02 -4.55
CA GLY A 18 14.22 7.42 -4.38
C GLY A 18 14.28 5.96 -3.92
N ILE A 19 15.23 5.16 -4.43
CA ILE A 19 15.45 3.79 -3.92
C ILE A 19 15.95 3.80 -2.48
N SER A 20 16.83 4.74 -2.11
CA SER A 20 17.29 4.87 -0.72
C SER A 20 16.14 5.21 0.22
N VAL A 21 15.28 6.15 -0.18
CA VAL A 21 14.10 6.53 0.62
C VAL A 21 13.10 5.38 0.72
N PHE A 22 12.81 4.70 -0.38
CA PHE A 22 11.96 3.51 -0.39
C PHE A 22 12.54 2.40 0.50
N GLY A 23 13.82 2.08 0.36
CA GLY A 23 14.50 1.05 1.14
C GLY A 23 14.52 1.34 2.64
N ASN A 24 14.76 2.59 3.04
CA ASN A 24 14.68 2.99 4.44
C ASN A 24 13.25 2.91 5.00
N SER A 25 12.26 3.30 4.20
CA SER A 25 10.84 3.14 4.56
C SER A 25 10.51 1.65 4.77
N LEU A 26 10.96 0.80 3.84
CA LEU A 26 10.77 -0.64 3.92
C LEU A 26 11.44 -1.24 5.15
N MET A 27 12.66 -0.80 5.46
CA MET A 27 13.35 -1.24 6.67
C MET A 27 12.58 -0.89 7.94
N ILE A 28 12.03 0.33 8.04
CA ILE A 28 11.18 0.74 9.17
C ILE A 28 9.95 -0.16 9.27
N TYR A 29 9.26 -0.39 8.15
CA TYR A 29 8.12 -1.29 8.11
C TYR A 29 8.47 -2.69 8.64
N ILE A 30 9.56 -3.29 8.15
CA ILE A 30 10.02 -4.62 8.56
C ILE A 30 10.34 -4.66 10.05
N VAL A 31 11.13 -3.71 10.54
CA VAL A 31 11.56 -3.66 11.94
C VAL A 31 10.36 -3.53 12.86
N ILE A 32 9.42 -2.62 12.57
CA ILE A 32 8.23 -2.45 13.40
C ILE A 32 7.32 -3.67 13.32
N ARG A 33 7.11 -4.23 12.12
CA ARG A 33 6.31 -5.45 11.96
C ARG A 33 6.88 -6.59 12.80
N MET A 34 8.20 -6.83 12.72
CA MET A 34 8.88 -7.87 13.50
C MET A 34 8.79 -7.59 15.01
N LEU A 35 8.93 -6.33 15.43
CA LEU A 35 8.83 -5.95 16.84
C LEU A 35 7.41 -6.15 17.38
N ILE A 36 6.37 -5.79 16.63
CA ILE A 36 4.97 -6.04 17.01
C ILE A 36 4.70 -7.55 17.08
N THR A 37 5.11 -8.31 16.07
CA THR A 37 4.96 -9.77 16.09
C THR A 37 5.66 -10.37 17.31
N LEU A 38 6.90 -9.94 17.60
CA LEU A 38 7.66 -10.40 18.77
C LEU A 38 6.91 -10.08 20.07
N LEU A 39 6.44 -8.85 20.25
CA LEU A 39 5.69 -8.43 21.43
C LEU A 39 4.42 -9.27 21.63
N LEU A 40 3.65 -9.48 20.56
CA LEU A 40 2.45 -10.31 20.61
C LEU A 40 2.79 -11.76 20.96
N THR A 41 3.84 -12.32 20.37
CA THR A 41 4.26 -13.71 20.65
C THR A 41 4.86 -13.92 22.04
N ILE A 42 5.48 -12.90 22.64
CA ILE A 42 6.07 -13.00 24.00
C ILE A 42 5.01 -12.78 25.08
N GLN A 43 4.00 -11.94 24.83
CA GLN A 43 2.94 -11.65 25.80
C GLN A 43 1.91 -12.77 25.94
N LEU A 44 1.82 -13.67 24.97
CA LEU A 44 0.96 -14.85 25.02
C LEU A 44 1.78 -16.02 25.55
N GLU A 45 1.60 -16.34 26.83
CA GLU A 45 2.18 -17.55 27.41
C GLU A 45 1.80 -18.78 26.56
N SER A 46 2.81 -19.60 26.33
CA SER A 46 2.85 -20.69 25.37
C SER A 46 1.60 -21.56 25.34
N SER A 47 0.87 -21.51 24.21
CA SER A 47 0.03 -22.53 23.56
C SER A 47 -1.35 -22.05 23.12
N ASP A 48 -1.82 -20.90 23.59
CA ASP A 48 -3.07 -20.34 23.09
C ASP A 48 -2.84 -19.55 21.78
N PRO A 49 -3.66 -19.79 20.74
CA PRO A 49 -3.62 -18.96 19.54
C PRO A 49 -3.88 -17.50 19.93
N ILE A 50 -3.21 -16.56 19.24
CA ILE A 50 -3.43 -15.12 19.47
C ILE A 50 -4.93 -14.84 19.38
N ASP A 51 -5.56 -14.51 20.51
CA ASP A 51 -6.96 -14.15 20.54
C ASP A 51 -7.18 -12.96 19.60
N ILE A 52 -7.93 -13.22 18.54
CA ILE A 52 -8.29 -12.23 17.54
C ILE A 52 -9.27 -11.28 18.22
N ASN A 53 -8.82 -10.07 18.47
CA ASN A 53 -9.65 -9.00 19.00
C ASN A 53 -9.38 -7.73 18.20
N VAL A 54 -10.21 -6.70 18.38
CA VAL A 54 -10.07 -5.48 17.58
C VAL A 54 -8.73 -4.78 17.85
N THR A 55 -8.16 -4.92 19.05
CA THR A 55 -6.87 -4.30 19.38
C THR A 55 -5.71 -4.96 18.66
N THR A 56 -5.67 -6.29 18.52
CA THR A 56 -4.64 -6.98 17.71
C THR A 56 -4.77 -6.64 16.23
N ILE A 57 -6.00 -6.50 15.72
CA ILE A 57 -6.24 -6.01 14.35
C ILE A 57 -5.70 -4.59 14.18
N LEU A 58 -5.97 -3.67 15.10
CA LEU A 58 -5.45 -2.29 15.03
C LEU A 58 -3.92 -2.23 15.10
N LEU A 59 -3.31 -3.00 16.02
CA LEU A 59 -1.84 -3.08 16.14
C LEU A 59 -1.19 -3.58 14.84
N SER A 60 -1.84 -4.51 14.13
CA SER A 60 -1.34 -5.03 12.86
C SER A 60 -1.21 -3.97 11.75
N GLN A 61 -1.92 -2.84 11.87
CA GLN A 61 -1.93 -1.74 10.89
C GLN A 61 -0.84 -0.69 11.16
N ILE A 62 -0.23 -0.67 12.35
CA ILE A 62 0.81 0.29 12.73
C ILE A 62 2.01 0.28 11.76
N PRO A 63 2.56 -0.88 11.34
CA PRO A 63 3.66 -0.92 10.39
C PRO A 63 3.35 -0.15 9.11
N ASP A 64 2.16 -0.33 8.55
CA ASP A 64 1.73 0.34 7.31
C ASP A 64 1.58 1.85 7.51
N VAL A 65 1.07 2.30 8.67
CA VAL A 65 0.99 3.74 9.00
C VAL A 65 2.39 4.37 9.09
N LEU A 66 3.34 3.69 9.74
CA LEU A 66 4.69 4.22 9.89
C LEU A 66 5.49 4.19 8.58
N PHE A 67 5.14 3.27 7.68
CA PHE A 67 5.82 3.10 6.40
C PHE A 67 5.88 4.39 5.58
N GLY A 68 4.82 5.19 5.56
CA GLY A 68 4.70 6.46 4.84
C GLY A 68 5.15 7.69 5.62
N LEU A 69 5.48 7.56 6.92
CA LEU A 69 6.04 8.67 7.69
C LEU A 69 7.46 9.02 7.26
N TYR A 70 8.27 8.02 6.88
CA TYR A 70 9.67 8.26 6.53
C TYR A 70 9.83 9.16 5.29
N PRO A 71 9.15 8.93 4.16
CA PRO A 71 9.26 9.85 3.02
C PRO A 71 8.76 11.27 3.32
N LEU A 72 7.73 11.42 4.16
CA LEU A 72 7.26 12.73 4.62
C LEU A 72 8.32 13.44 5.45
N TRP A 73 8.91 12.75 6.43
CA TRP A 73 10.01 13.26 7.23
C TRP A 73 11.22 13.64 6.37
N TYR A 74 11.57 12.81 5.39
CA TYR A 74 12.68 13.06 4.47
C TYR A 74 12.49 14.36 3.68
N ILE A 75 11.29 14.58 3.12
CA ILE A 75 10.98 15.79 2.35
C ILE A 75 11.02 17.03 3.24
N TYR A 76 10.46 16.94 4.44
CA TYR A 76 10.48 18.03 5.40
C TYR A 76 11.92 18.37 5.82
N SER A 77 12.70 17.37 6.23
CA SER A 77 14.09 17.51 6.70
C SER A 77 15.01 18.11 5.62
N LYS A 78 14.84 17.68 4.36
CA LYS A 78 15.65 18.16 3.23
C LYS A 78 15.07 19.37 2.51
N LYS A 79 13.96 19.94 3.01
CA LYS A 79 13.26 21.09 2.42
C LYS A 79 12.94 20.89 0.93
N HIS A 80 12.51 19.67 0.58
CA HIS A 80 12.03 19.34 -0.77
C HIS A 80 10.59 19.81 -0.98
N ASN A 81 10.17 19.91 -2.23
CA ASN A 81 8.80 20.26 -2.58
C ASN A 81 7.89 19.03 -2.41
N PHE A 82 6.71 19.18 -1.81
CA PHE A 82 5.71 18.11 -1.69
C PHE A 82 5.23 17.60 -3.06
N GLN A 83 5.40 18.38 -4.13
CA GLN A 83 5.20 17.93 -5.51
C GLN A 83 6.08 16.73 -5.89
N LYS A 84 7.19 16.48 -5.17
CA LYS A 84 8.05 15.31 -5.35
C LYS A 84 7.32 14.00 -5.00
N LEU A 85 6.36 14.03 -4.06
CA LEU A 85 5.41 12.94 -3.81
C LEU A 85 4.15 13.03 -4.67
N ARG A 86 4.06 14.05 -5.53
CA ARG A 86 2.87 14.46 -6.27
C ARG A 86 1.67 14.85 -5.40
N LEU A 87 1.91 15.30 -4.18
CA LEU A 87 0.89 15.95 -3.38
C LEU A 87 0.68 17.37 -3.91
N ASN A 88 -0.38 17.57 -4.68
CA ASN A 88 -0.78 18.88 -5.20
C ASN A 88 -2.10 19.29 -4.55
N PHE A 89 -2.04 20.24 -3.63
CA PHE A 89 -3.20 20.70 -2.85
C PHE A 89 -4.06 21.75 -3.60
N LYS A 90 -3.90 21.88 -4.92
CA LYS A 90 -4.79 22.73 -5.74
C LYS A 90 -6.17 22.07 -5.85
N VAL A 91 -7.23 22.87 -5.74
CA VAL A 91 -8.64 22.42 -5.71
C VAL A 91 -9.04 21.58 -6.93
N LYS A 92 -8.72 22.04 -8.15
CA LYS A 92 -9.10 21.34 -9.40
C LYS A 92 -8.44 19.95 -9.52
N PRO A 93 -7.10 19.81 -9.35
CA PRO A 93 -6.47 18.50 -9.29
C PRO A 93 -7.00 17.58 -8.19
N PHE A 94 -7.30 18.14 -7.02
CA PHE A 94 -7.86 17.38 -5.91
C PHE A 94 -9.24 16.80 -6.25
N LEU A 95 -10.12 17.60 -6.87
CA LEU A 95 -11.47 17.16 -7.25
C LEU A 95 -11.45 16.06 -8.32
N ILE A 96 -10.55 16.16 -9.31
CA ILE A 96 -10.35 15.12 -10.32
C ILE A 96 -9.86 13.82 -9.67
N ALA A 97 -8.91 13.92 -8.73
CA ALA A 97 -8.42 12.76 -7.99
C ALA A 97 -9.52 12.10 -7.15
N LEU A 98 -10.39 12.90 -6.53
CA LEU A 98 -11.53 12.39 -5.76
C LEU A 98 -12.52 11.65 -6.66
N LEU A 99 -12.88 12.21 -7.82
CA LEU A 99 -13.76 11.55 -8.79
C LEU A 99 -13.14 10.25 -9.34
N THR A 100 -11.84 10.24 -9.66
CA THR A 100 -11.15 9.01 -10.06
C THR A 100 -11.09 7.98 -8.93
N GLY A 101 -11.03 8.43 -7.67
CA GLY A 101 -11.15 7.56 -6.49
C GLY A 101 -12.53 6.90 -6.39
N VAL A 102 -13.62 7.66 -6.58
CA VAL A 102 -15.00 7.14 -6.57
C VAL A 102 -15.25 6.16 -7.73
N ILE A 103 -14.75 6.45 -8.92
CA ILE A 103 -14.85 5.50 -10.05
C ILE A 103 -13.98 4.26 -9.77
N GLY A 104 -12.80 4.47 -9.18
CA GLY A 104 -11.89 3.40 -8.81
C GLY A 104 -12.48 2.44 -7.77
N SER A 105 -13.26 2.93 -6.80
CA SER A 105 -13.88 2.05 -5.79
C SER A 105 -14.86 1.06 -6.43
N ILE A 106 -15.59 1.45 -7.48
CA ILE A 106 -16.45 0.53 -8.25
C ILE A 106 -15.62 -0.60 -8.86
N GLY A 107 -14.45 -0.30 -9.42
CA GLY A 107 -13.55 -1.31 -9.96
C GLY A 107 -12.97 -2.23 -8.89
N LEU A 108 -12.69 -1.70 -7.70
CA LEU A 108 -12.26 -2.52 -6.56
C LEU A 108 -13.35 -3.49 -6.10
N VAL A 109 -14.63 -3.10 -6.13
CA VAL A 109 -15.75 -4.00 -5.83
C VAL A 109 -15.82 -5.17 -6.81
N ILE A 110 -15.49 -4.96 -8.08
CA ILE A 110 -15.44 -6.06 -9.07
C ILE A 110 -14.32 -7.04 -8.73
N ILE A 111 -13.15 -6.53 -8.32
CA ILE A 111 -12.02 -7.37 -7.90
C ILE A 111 -12.35 -8.11 -6.61
N ASP A 112 -13.08 -7.48 -5.69
CA ASP A 112 -13.57 -8.12 -4.46
C ASP A 112 -14.52 -9.28 -4.74
N ASN A 113 -15.50 -9.09 -5.63
CA ASN A 113 -16.38 -10.19 -6.07
C ASN A 113 -15.58 -11.34 -6.72
N PHE A 114 -14.56 -11.02 -7.50
CA PHE A 114 -13.65 -12.03 -8.06
C PHE A 114 -12.84 -12.74 -6.96
N SER A 115 -12.39 -12.02 -5.94
CA SER A 115 -11.73 -12.58 -4.77
C SER A 115 -12.64 -13.57 -4.04
N SER A 116 -13.91 -13.23 -3.81
CA SER A 116 -14.88 -14.13 -3.19
C SER A 116 -15.07 -15.43 -4.00
N LEU A 117 -15.13 -15.34 -5.33
CA LEU A 117 -15.21 -16.52 -6.20
C LEU A 117 -13.96 -17.40 -6.10
N LEU A 118 -12.78 -16.79 -6.00
CA LEU A 118 -11.52 -17.51 -5.84
C LEU A 118 -11.47 -18.24 -4.48
N ILE A 119 -11.86 -17.55 -3.40
CA ILE A 119 -11.96 -18.12 -2.05
C ILE A 119 -12.92 -19.30 -2.03
N GLN A 120 -14.12 -19.14 -2.61
CA GLN A 120 -15.12 -20.21 -2.70
C GLN A 120 -14.57 -21.41 -3.48
N PHE A 121 -13.93 -21.17 -4.63
CA PHE A 121 -13.29 -22.23 -5.41
C PHE A 121 -12.22 -22.99 -4.61
N MET A 122 -11.40 -22.29 -3.83
CA MET A 122 -10.39 -22.92 -2.97
C MET A 122 -11.02 -23.74 -1.85
N TYR A 123 -12.07 -23.21 -1.22
CA TYR A 123 -12.85 -23.92 -0.20
C TYR A 123 -13.47 -25.21 -0.76
N ASP A 124 -14.17 -25.11 -1.89
CA ASP A 124 -14.82 -26.24 -2.56
C ASP A 124 -13.80 -27.29 -3.05
N SER A 125 -12.59 -26.86 -3.39
CA SER A 125 -11.48 -27.73 -3.78
C SER A 125 -10.76 -28.38 -2.58
N GLY A 126 -11.16 -28.07 -1.34
CA GLY A 126 -10.53 -28.57 -0.12
C GLY A 126 -9.13 -28.00 0.14
N ILE A 127 -8.79 -26.86 -0.48
CA ILE A 127 -7.49 -26.20 -0.32
C ILE A 127 -7.54 -25.29 0.92
N ASP A 128 -7.46 -25.90 2.11
CA ASP A 128 -7.40 -25.20 3.40
C ASP A 128 -6.06 -25.45 4.11
N PHE A 129 -5.03 -24.72 3.69
CA PHE A 129 -3.76 -24.68 4.39
C PHE A 129 -3.92 -23.85 5.67
N PHE A 130 -3.56 -24.41 6.81
CA PHE A 130 -3.49 -23.70 8.10
C PHE A 130 -4.83 -23.12 8.61
N ASN A 131 -5.99 -23.73 8.28
CA ASN A 131 -7.33 -23.33 8.75
C ASN A 131 -7.64 -21.84 8.51
N ILE A 132 -7.31 -21.32 7.33
CA ILE A 132 -7.44 -19.88 7.02
C ILE A 132 -8.89 -19.45 7.00
N PHE A 133 -9.81 -20.31 6.56
CA PHE A 133 -11.23 -19.96 6.51
C PHE A 133 -11.80 -19.71 7.91
N SER A 134 -11.47 -20.58 8.88
CA SER A 134 -11.82 -20.38 10.30
C SER A 134 -11.24 -19.09 10.88
N TYR A 135 -10.01 -18.74 10.50
CA TYR A 135 -9.39 -17.48 10.90
C TYR A 135 -10.12 -16.25 10.34
N LEU A 136 -10.50 -16.27 9.06
CA LEU A 136 -11.24 -15.17 8.42
C LEU A 136 -12.64 -15.01 9.02
N ASP A 137 -13.34 -16.12 9.29
CA ASP A 137 -14.65 -16.10 9.94
C ASP A 137 -14.57 -15.50 11.34
N ASN A 138 -13.56 -15.90 12.13
CA ASN A 138 -13.33 -15.33 13.45
C ASN A 138 -13.04 -13.82 13.40
N GLN A 139 -12.21 -13.36 12.45
CA GLN A 139 -12.00 -11.91 12.25
C GLN A 139 -13.30 -11.17 11.91
N SER A 140 -14.13 -11.73 11.04
CA SER A 140 -15.42 -11.14 10.64
C SER A 140 -16.36 -11.01 11.84
N ILE A 141 -16.48 -12.07 12.65
CA ILE A 141 -17.30 -12.10 13.87
C ILE A 141 -16.81 -11.05 14.88
N VAL A 142 -15.49 -10.94 15.08
CA VAL A 142 -14.88 -9.96 16.00
C VAL A 142 -15.20 -8.53 15.56
N ILE A 143 -15.15 -8.23 14.26
CA ILE A 143 -15.47 -6.90 13.74
C ILE A 143 -16.97 -6.60 13.85
N GLN A 144 -17.83 -7.58 13.57
CA GLN A 144 -19.29 -7.41 13.66
C GLN A 144 -19.78 -7.16 15.10
N ASN A 145 -19.11 -7.80 16.07
CA ASN A 145 -19.43 -7.66 17.49
C ASN A 145 -18.67 -6.51 18.18
N ALA A 146 -17.85 -5.76 17.45
CA ALA A 146 -17.08 -4.66 18.00
C ALA A 146 -17.97 -3.44 18.31
N ASP A 147 -17.67 -2.74 19.40
CA ASP A 147 -18.33 -1.46 19.68
C ASP A 147 -18.06 -0.45 18.55
N LEU A 148 -19.04 0.42 18.31
CA LEU A 148 -18.99 1.44 17.27
C LEU A 148 -17.72 2.33 17.34
N ILE A 149 -17.23 2.63 18.54
CA ILE A 149 -15.98 3.40 18.74
C ILE A 149 -14.77 2.70 18.13
N TRP A 150 -14.68 1.37 18.28
CA TRP A 150 -13.58 0.56 17.76
C TRP A 150 -13.66 0.42 16.25
N VAL A 151 -14.86 0.30 15.70
CA VAL A 151 -15.08 0.26 14.24
C VAL A 151 -14.67 1.59 13.60
N ILE A 152 -15.01 2.74 14.20
CA ILE A 152 -14.58 4.06 13.71
C ILE A 152 -13.06 4.17 13.73
N LEU A 153 -12.42 3.75 14.82
CA LEU A 153 -10.96 3.77 14.93
C LEU A 153 -10.29 2.87 13.88
N LEU A 154 -10.87 1.69 13.63
CA LEU A 154 -10.40 0.77 12.60
C LEU A 154 -10.50 1.38 11.20
N MET A 155 -11.63 2.02 10.86
CA MET A 155 -11.78 2.71 9.58
C MET A 155 -10.75 3.84 9.41
N ALA A 156 -10.50 4.61 10.47
CA ALA A 156 -9.52 5.69 10.45
C ALA A 156 -8.09 5.16 10.23
N ILE A 157 -7.69 4.10 10.94
CA ILE A 157 -6.34 3.55 10.81
C ILE A 157 -6.13 2.85 9.45
N LEU A 158 -7.15 2.15 8.93
CA LEU A 158 -7.10 1.54 7.60
C LEU A 158 -6.97 2.60 6.51
N SER A 159 -7.70 3.71 6.63
CA SER A 159 -7.59 4.84 5.71
C SER A 159 -6.17 5.45 5.75
N LEU A 160 -5.61 5.62 6.94
CA LEU A 160 -4.25 6.14 7.10
C LEU A 160 -3.19 5.18 6.55
N SER A 161 -3.35 3.88 6.81
CA SER A 161 -2.52 2.80 6.25
C SER A 161 -2.55 2.81 4.71
N ALA A 162 -3.74 2.93 4.11
CA ALA A 162 -3.88 3.04 2.66
C ALA A 162 -3.19 4.28 2.08
N ILE A 163 -3.36 5.45 2.71
CA ILE A 163 -2.68 6.69 2.27
C ILE A 163 -1.16 6.55 2.39
N SER A 164 -0.70 5.99 3.51
CA SER A 164 0.71 5.81 3.84
C SER A 164 1.42 4.90 2.84
N THR A 165 0.84 3.74 2.56
CA THR A 165 1.38 2.79 1.59
C THR A 165 1.40 3.38 0.18
N GLU A 166 0.32 4.05 -0.24
CA GLU A 166 0.24 4.73 -1.53
C GLU A 166 1.30 5.84 -1.69
N LEU A 167 1.59 6.57 -0.62
CA LEU A 167 2.64 7.58 -0.61
C LEU A 167 4.02 6.97 -0.88
N VAL A 168 4.34 5.83 -0.27
CA VAL A 168 5.63 5.17 -0.49
C VAL A 168 5.71 4.59 -1.90
N PHE A 169 4.72 3.80 -2.31
CA PHE A 169 4.83 3.08 -3.57
C PHE A 169 4.53 3.95 -4.79
N ARG A 170 3.52 4.82 -4.79
CA ARG A 170 3.24 5.71 -5.92
C ARG A 170 3.95 7.05 -5.82
N GLY A 171 4.08 7.59 -4.62
CA GLY A 171 4.76 8.86 -4.38
C GLY A 171 6.29 8.76 -4.51
N VAL A 172 6.90 7.67 -4.01
CA VAL A 172 8.36 7.46 -4.09
C VAL A 172 8.70 6.47 -5.21
N LEU A 173 8.34 5.19 -5.06
CA LEU A 173 8.87 4.11 -5.93
C LEU A 173 8.45 4.28 -7.39
N HIS A 174 7.17 4.49 -7.68
CA HIS A 174 6.67 4.70 -9.04
C HIS A 174 7.30 5.89 -9.73
N ASN A 175 7.44 7.00 -9.03
CA ASN A 175 8.06 8.19 -9.60
C ASN A 175 9.54 7.97 -9.89
N THR A 176 10.23 7.27 -9.00
CA THR A 176 11.64 6.89 -9.14
C THR A 176 11.88 5.95 -10.32
N LEU A 177 11.07 4.89 -10.45
CA LEU A 177 11.18 3.92 -11.55
C LEU A 177 10.81 4.56 -12.89
N LYS A 178 9.84 5.47 -12.91
CA LYS A 178 9.45 6.20 -14.12
C LYS A 178 10.55 7.08 -14.68
N GLU A 179 11.42 7.64 -13.82
CA GLU A 179 12.62 8.35 -14.29
C GLU A 179 13.64 7.42 -14.97
N ARG A 180 13.62 6.11 -14.67
CA ARG A 180 14.54 5.12 -15.24
C ARG A 180 14.03 4.44 -16.51
N PHE A 181 12.73 4.14 -16.59
CA PHE A 181 12.15 3.31 -17.66
C PHE A 181 11.55 4.09 -18.85
N ASP A 182 11.84 5.40 -18.94
CA ASP A 182 11.29 6.34 -19.93
C ASP A 182 9.74 6.45 -19.93
N ASN A 183 9.22 7.53 -20.50
CA ASN A 183 7.78 7.84 -20.47
C ASN A 183 6.92 7.09 -21.52
N ASN A 184 7.48 6.10 -22.20
CA ASN A 184 6.81 5.30 -23.23
C ASN A 184 5.75 4.37 -22.63
N LEU A 185 4.78 3.92 -23.43
CA LEU A 185 3.69 3.02 -22.96
C LEU A 185 4.25 1.76 -22.31
N LEU A 186 5.20 1.08 -22.97
CA LEU A 186 5.87 -0.09 -22.43
C LEU A 186 6.57 0.20 -21.10
N GLY A 187 7.27 1.34 -20.99
CA GLY A 187 7.92 1.75 -19.75
C GLY A 187 6.92 1.96 -18.60
N ARG A 188 5.79 2.62 -18.86
CA ARG A 188 4.72 2.83 -17.87
C ARG A 188 4.11 1.52 -17.41
N SER A 189 3.79 0.62 -18.34
CA SER A 189 3.24 -0.69 -18.00
C SER A 189 4.23 -1.51 -17.17
N SER A 190 5.50 -1.55 -17.56
CA SER A 190 6.54 -2.24 -16.79
C SER A 190 6.65 -1.71 -15.36
N VAL A 191 6.60 -0.39 -15.17
CA VAL A 191 6.62 0.21 -13.82
C VAL A 191 5.41 -0.23 -12.99
N ILE A 192 4.21 -0.27 -13.57
CA ILE A 192 3.00 -0.75 -12.89
C ILE A 192 3.16 -2.21 -12.46
N PHE A 193 3.61 -3.09 -13.37
CA PHE A 193 3.80 -4.50 -13.07
C PHE A 193 4.87 -4.73 -12.00
N ILE A 194 6.00 -4.02 -12.06
CA ILE A 194 7.07 -4.13 -11.05
C ILE A 194 6.53 -3.76 -9.67
N ILE A 195 5.78 -2.67 -9.57
CA ILE A 195 5.22 -2.20 -8.30
C ILE A 195 4.17 -3.16 -7.76
N ALA A 196 3.26 -3.60 -8.62
CA ALA A 196 2.22 -4.56 -8.24
C ALA A 196 2.85 -5.87 -7.73
N LEU A 197 3.91 -6.35 -8.39
CA LEU A 197 4.63 -7.54 -7.97
C LEU A 197 5.34 -7.31 -6.63
N MET A 198 6.04 -6.18 -6.45
CA MET A 198 6.71 -5.87 -5.18
C MET A 198 5.72 -5.80 -4.02
N TYR A 199 4.59 -5.13 -4.19
CA TYR A 199 3.53 -5.09 -3.19
C TYR A 199 3.01 -6.49 -2.84
N SER A 200 2.70 -7.28 -3.87
CA SER A 200 2.10 -8.61 -3.68
C SER A 200 3.07 -9.56 -2.99
N VAL A 201 4.36 -9.47 -3.32
CA VAL A 201 5.42 -10.23 -2.64
C VAL A 201 5.60 -9.78 -1.20
N LEU A 202 5.58 -8.47 -0.93
CA LEU A 202 5.64 -7.96 0.45
C LEU A 202 4.43 -8.43 1.26
N PHE A 203 3.24 -8.34 0.69
CA PHE A 203 2.02 -8.85 1.30
C PHE A 203 2.15 -10.35 1.58
N LEU A 204 2.55 -11.14 0.58
CA LEU A 204 2.79 -12.58 0.71
C LEU A 204 3.69 -12.88 1.90
N LEU A 205 4.88 -12.26 1.97
CA LEU A 205 5.89 -12.55 2.99
C LEU A 205 5.46 -12.15 4.41
N PHE A 206 4.76 -11.02 4.57
CA PHE A 206 4.41 -10.48 5.90
C PHE A 206 3.02 -10.89 6.40
N THR A 207 2.25 -11.64 5.59
CA THR A 207 0.92 -12.12 5.95
C THR A 207 0.75 -13.63 5.75
N LEU A 208 1.84 -14.39 5.66
CA LEU A 208 1.75 -15.86 5.63
C LEU A 208 0.96 -16.37 6.84
N PRO A 209 0.04 -17.34 6.65
CA PRO A 209 -0.25 -18.07 5.40
C PRO A 209 -1.34 -17.41 4.52
N ILE A 210 -2.10 -16.44 5.05
CA ILE A 210 -3.16 -15.68 4.35
C ILE A 210 -2.65 -15.08 3.03
N GLY A 211 -1.40 -14.60 3.04
CA GLY A 211 -0.71 -14.04 1.89
C GLY A 211 -0.76 -14.90 0.64
N ILE A 212 -0.78 -16.24 0.78
CA ILE A 212 -0.80 -17.17 -0.35
C ILE A 212 -2.13 -17.08 -1.11
N TYR A 213 -3.24 -16.99 -0.37
CA TYR A 213 -4.60 -16.99 -0.91
C TYR A 213 -4.89 -15.68 -1.63
N PHE A 214 -4.45 -14.57 -1.04
CA PHE A 214 -4.73 -13.24 -1.55
C PHE A 214 -3.61 -12.67 -2.44
N PHE A 215 -2.56 -13.43 -2.75
CA PHE A 215 -1.45 -12.94 -3.58
C PHE A 215 -1.95 -12.45 -4.96
N LEU A 216 -2.72 -13.28 -5.65
CA LEU A 216 -3.23 -12.97 -6.99
C LEU A 216 -4.22 -11.80 -6.96
N VAL A 217 -5.09 -11.78 -5.95
CA VAL A 217 -6.05 -10.68 -5.73
C VAL A 217 -5.31 -9.37 -5.48
N ASN A 218 -4.33 -9.36 -4.58
CA ASN A 218 -3.49 -8.19 -4.31
C ASN A 218 -2.78 -7.72 -5.58
N PHE A 219 -2.22 -8.65 -6.36
CA PHE A 219 -1.55 -8.31 -7.62
C PHE A 219 -2.50 -7.61 -8.60
N MET A 220 -3.73 -8.10 -8.74
CA MET A 220 -4.76 -7.47 -9.56
C MET A 220 -5.16 -6.09 -9.04
N VAL A 221 -5.37 -5.95 -7.72
CA VAL A 221 -5.66 -4.66 -7.06
C VAL A 221 -4.56 -3.65 -7.39
N PHE A 222 -3.29 -3.99 -7.20
CA PHE A 222 -2.19 -3.05 -7.43
C PHE A 222 -1.96 -2.72 -8.91
N ILE A 223 -2.24 -3.64 -9.85
CA ILE A 223 -2.28 -3.31 -11.27
C ILE A 223 -3.37 -2.29 -11.54
N PHE A 224 -4.60 -2.56 -11.09
CA PHE A 224 -5.75 -1.68 -11.30
C PHE A 224 -5.51 -0.28 -10.74
N LEU A 225 -5.02 -0.23 -9.50
CA LEU A 225 -4.56 0.97 -8.82
C LEU A 225 -3.48 1.72 -9.62
N GLY A 226 -2.46 1.01 -10.13
CA GLY A 226 -1.42 1.59 -10.99
C GLY A 226 -1.98 2.19 -12.29
N ILE A 227 -2.97 1.55 -12.91
CA ILE A 227 -3.66 2.08 -14.10
C ILE A 227 -4.40 3.37 -13.75
N LEU A 228 -5.19 3.38 -12.66
CA LEU A 228 -5.90 4.57 -12.19
C LEU A 228 -4.96 5.74 -11.93
N TYR A 229 -3.76 5.48 -11.39
CA TYR A 229 -2.73 6.50 -11.17
C TYR A 229 -2.35 7.23 -12.46
N GLU A 230 -2.05 6.46 -13.51
CA GLU A 230 -1.60 7.00 -14.78
C GLU A 230 -2.75 7.64 -15.56
N VAL A 231 -3.97 7.12 -15.44
CA VAL A 231 -5.18 7.74 -16.00
C VAL A 231 -5.43 9.11 -15.37
N ASN A 232 -5.43 9.22 -14.04
CA ASN A 232 -5.59 10.49 -13.33
C ASN A 232 -4.53 11.51 -13.79
N LYS A 233 -3.27 11.08 -13.94
CA LYS A 233 -2.20 11.95 -14.45
C LYS A 233 -2.48 12.46 -15.86
N ASN A 234 -2.95 11.60 -16.76
CA ASN A 234 -3.24 11.96 -18.14
C ASN A 234 -4.40 12.98 -18.21
N ILE A 235 -5.44 12.81 -17.39
CA ILE A 235 -6.57 13.76 -17.29
C ILE A 235 -6.08 15.12 -16.78
N LEU A 236 -5.19 15.15 -15.78
CA LEU A 236 -4.62 16.39 -15.27
C LEU A 236 -3.79 17.14 -16.32
N ARG A 237 -3.02 16.41 -17.15
CA ARG A 237 -2.21 17.00 -18.24
C ARG A 237 -3.06 17.52 -19.40
N ALA A 238 -4.09 16.77 -19.78
CA ALA A 238 -5.02 17.19 -20.83
C ALA A 238 -5.75 18.50 -20.45
N ASN A 239 -6.07 18.66 -19.17
CA ASN A 239 -6.77 19.83 -18.64
C ASN A 239 -5.86 21.00 -18.21
N SER A 240 -4.53 20.85 -18.29
CA SER A 240 -3.54 21.91 -18.06
C SER A 240 -2.90 22.44 -19.34
N GLY A 241 -3.41 22.01 -20.50
CA GLY A 241 -3.00 22.46 -21.84
C GLY A 241 -3.87 23.58 -22.41
N LEU A 242 -4.51 24.37 -21.54
CA LEU A 242 -5.15 25.66 -21.83
C LEU A 242 -4.56 26.71 -20.90
#